data_AF-A0A9D1ZDP5-F1
#
_entry.id   AF-A0A9D1ZDP5-F1
#
_cell.length_a   1.000
_cell.length_b   1.000
_cell.length_c   1.000
_cell.angle_alpha   90.00
_cell.angle_beta   90.00
_cell.angle_gamma   90.00
#
_symmetry.space_group_name_H-M   'P 1'
#
loop_
_entity.id
_entity.type
_entity.pdbx_description
1 polymer ?
#
loop_
_entity_poly.entity_id
_entity_poly.type
_entity_poly.pdbx_seq_one_letter_code
_entity_poly.pdbx_strand_id
1 'polypeptide(L)'
;MPQNRYIKSPLNYTGGKYRLLDRILPAFPRDYHRFVDLFAGGFNVGINVDAPVIYANDQITYLIGLYEFFRGTPVETILGLIRERIAEYELSDQNTEGYLALRREYNRTGRSIDLFVLTCYSFNHQIRFNQKHEFNIPFGRNRSAYNPSIEANLVRFVEALQQKDIRFSTRDFLSFDFSVLQPGDLVYCDPPYLISNGSYNDGRRGFKDWTPLEDRQLLGLLDELDRGGIRFALSNVFVHKGMTNEELIRWSQRYHVLHLEQNYANCSYHAKDRSGNTQEVLITNYLPPLSGE
;
A
#
# COMPACT_ATOMS: atom_id res chain seq x y z
N MET A 1 8.19 -22.67 -1.98
CA MET A 1 7.24 -21.76 -2.67
C MET A 1 7.96 -21.18 -3.88
N PRO A 2 7.39 -21.19 -5.09
CA PRO A 2 8.10 -20.62 -6.24
C PRO A 2 8.30 -19.13 -5.98
N GLN A 3 9.55 -18.73 -5.96
CA GLN A 3 10.02 -17.40 -5.61
C GLN A 3 9.80 -16.47 -6.81
N ASN A 4 8.55 -16.16 -7.19
CA ASN A 4 8.22 -15.07 -8.15
C ASN A 4 6.73 -14.87 -8.56
N ARG A 5 5.72 -15.39 -7.85
CA ARG A 5 4.33 -15.27 -8.36
C ARG A 5 3.84 -13.82 -8.53
N TYR A 6 4.24 -12.92 -7.63
CA TYR A 6 3.79 -11.52 -7.64
C TYR A 6 4.97 -10.56 -7.69
N ILE A 7 4.73 -9.39 -8.29
CA ILE A 7 5.63 -8.25 -8.31
C ILE A 7 5.59 -7.60 -6.93
N LYS A 8 6.74 -7.52 -6.28
CA LYS A 8 6.88 -6.86 -4.98
C LYS A 8 7.26 -5.40 -5.19
N SER A 9 6.60 -4.50 -4.48
CA SER A 9 7.06 -3.11 -4.38
C SER A 9 8.50 -3.03 -3.89
N PRO A 10 9.35 -2.17 -4.48
CA PRO A 10 10.72 -1.98 -4.00
C PRO A 10 10.75 -1.18 -2.69
N LEU A 11 9.61 -0.67 -2.22
CA LEU A 11 9.48 0.07 -0.97
C LEU A 11 8.97 -0.84 0.16
N ASN A 12 9.52 -0.66 1.37
CA ASN A 12 8.97 -1.29 2.56
C ASN A 12 7.86 -0.40 3.17
N TYR A 13 6.66 -0.51 2.62
CA TYR A 13 5.50 0.23 3.08
C TYR A 13 4.78 -0.52 4.21
N THR A 14 4.62 0.14 5.36
CA THR A 14 3.91 -0.43 6.52
C THR A 14 2.45 -0.72 6.14
N GLY A 15 1.97 -1.93 6.42
CA GLY A 15 0.62 -2.37 6.05
C GLY A 15 0.51 -2.97 4.64
N GLY A 16 1.61 -3.02 3.87
CA GLY A 16 1.60 -3.53 2.50
C GLY A 16 1.10 -4.98 2.38
N LYS A 17 0.17 -5.20 1.44
CA LYS A 17 -0.57 -6.45 1.26
C LYS A 17 0.15 -7.56 0.51
N TYR A 18 1.44 -7.40 0.22
CA TYR A 18 2.21 -8.37 -0.58
C TYR A 18 2.08 -9.82 -0.09
N ARG A 19 2.09 -10.05 1.23
CA ARG A 19 1.95 -11.39 1.83
C ARG A 19 0.55 -11.99 1.71
N LEU A 20 -0.47 -11.16 1.46
CA LEU A 20 -1.87 -11.55 1.38
C LEU A 20 -2.39 -11.60 -0.06
N LEU A 21 -1.55 -11.28 -1.06
CA LEU A 21 -1.95 -11.27 -2.47
C LEU A 21 -2.50 -12.62 -2.96
N ASP A 22 -1.97 -13.74 -2.45
CA ASP A 22 -2.48 -15.09 -2.75
C ASP A 22 -3.92 -15.34 -2.28
N ARG A 23 -4.44 -14.49 -1.39
CA ARG A 23 -5.83 -14.55 -0.91
C ARG A 23 -6.68 -13.41 -1.48
N ILE A 24 -6.11 -12.22 -1.61
CA ILE A 24 -6.81 -11.01 -2.08
C ILE A 24 -7.08 -11.09 -3.58
N LEU A 25 -6.06 -11.33 -4.41
CA LEU A 25 -6.23 -11.25 -5.87
C LEU A 25 -7.20 -12.33 -6.42
N PRO A 26 -7.16 -13.59 -5.96
CA PRO A 26 -8.14 -14.59 -6.40
C PRO A 26 -9.58 -14.28 -5.95
N ALA A 27 -9.76 -13.45 -4.93
CA ALA A 27 -11.07 -13.02 -4.45
C ALA A 27 -11.64 -11.84 -5.26
N PHE A 28 -10.85 -11.23 -6.16
CA PHE A 28 -11.37 -10.21 -7.07
C PHE A 28 -12.11 -10.87 -8.25
N PRO A 29 -13.18 -10.24 -8.77
CA PRO A 29 -13.74 -10.60 -10.06
C PRO A 29 -12.67 -10.52 -11.16
N ARG A 30 -12.93 -11.14 -12.31
CA ARG A 30 -12.00 -11.09 -13.47
C ARG A 30 -12.52 -10.23 -14.61
N ASP A 31 -13.76 -9.77 -14.52
CA ASP A 31 -14.53 -9.13 -15.58
C ASP A 31 -14.75 -7.62 -15.30
N TYR A 32 -13.70 -6.88 -14.96
CA TYR A 32 -13.73 -5.41 -14.90
C TYR A 32 -12.81 -4.80 -15.95
N HIS A 33 -13.17 -3.60 -16.41
CA HIS A 33 -12.32 -2.84 -17.32
C HIS A 33 -11.41 -1.87 -16.54
N ARG A 34 -11.93 -1.29 -15.45
CA ARG A 34 -11.21 -0.34 -14.61
C ARG A 34 -11.08 -0.88 -13.19
N PHE A 35 -9.86 -0.74 -12.67
CA PHE A 35 -9.54 -1.03 -11.28
C PHE A 35 -9.08 0.25 -10.59
N VAL A 36 -9.56 0.52 -9.39
CA VAL A 36 -9.08 1.62 -8.54
C VAL A 36 -8.41 1.05 -7.31
N ASP A 37 -7.11 1.32 -7.14
CA ASP A 37 -6.42 1.19 -5.86
C ASP A 37 -6.53 2.54 -5.14
N LEU A 38 -7.55 2.70 -4.28
CA LEU A 38 -7.93 4.00 -3.73
C LEU A 38 -6.93 4.52 -2.66
N PHE A 39 -6.20 3.59 -2.06
CA PHE A 39 -5.17 3.81 -1.04
C PHE A 39 -3.90 3.06 -1.44
N ALA A 40 -3.31 3.44 -2.57
CA ALA A 40 -2.28 2.69 -3.26
C ALA A 40 -1.09 2.35 -2.35
N GLY A 41 -0.66 3.27 -1.48
CA GLY A 41 0.45 3.07 -0.55
C GLY A 41 1.72 2.59 -1.26
N GLY A 42 2.16 1.37 -0.92
CA GLY A 42 3.29 0.71 -1.60
C GLY A 42 2.98 0.15 -3.00
N PHE A 43 1.73 0.25 -3.44
CA PHE A 43 1.16 -0.21 -4.72
C PHE A 43 1.35 -1.71 -5.01
N ASN A 44 1.35 -2.54 -3.95
CA ASN A 44 1.49 -4.00 -4.11
C ASN A 44 0.24 -4.65 -4.70
N VAL A 45 -0.97 -4.11 -4.46
CA VAL A 45 -2.21 -4.69 -5.02
C VAL A 45 -2.37 -4.25 -6.46
N GLY A 46 -2.47 -2.95 -6.73
CA GLY A 46 -2.66 -2.45 -8.09
C GLY A 46 -1.60 -2.89 -9.09
N ILE A 47 -0.30 -2.99 -8.72
CA ILE A 47 0.73 -3.48 -9.66
C ILE A 47 0.52 -4.93 -10.09
N ASN A 48 -0.17 -5.75 -9.28
CA ASN A 48 -0.42 -7.16 -9.55
C ASN A 48 -1.81 -7.46 -10.09
N VAL A 49 -2.68 -6.46 -10.18
CA VAL A 49 -3.98 -6.58 -10.83
C VAL A 49 -3.81 -6.57 -12.35
N ASP A 50 -4.57 -7.41 -13.03
CA ASP A 50 -4.72 -7.38 -14.48
C ASP A 50 -6.01 -6.63 -14.81
N ALA A 51 -5.87 -5.39 -15.29
CA ALA A 51 -6.97 -4.54 -15.73
C ALA A 51 -6.52 -3.73 -16.94
N PRO A 52 -7.41 -3.48 -17.92
CA PRO A 52 -7.13 -2.56 -19.02
C PRO A 52 -6.72 -1.16 -18.54
N VAL A 53 -7.33 -0.65 -17.47
CA VAL A 53 -6.99 0.65 -16.88
C VAL A 53 -6.93 0.52 -15.35
N ILE A 54 -5.83 0.99 -14.76
CA ILE A 54 -5.61 0.99 -13.31
C ILE A 54 -5.50 2.43 -12.82
N TYR A 55 -6.28 2.80 -11.82
CA TYR A 55 -6.12 4.06 -11.10
C TYR A 55 -5.40 3.79 -9.79
N ALA A 56 -4.32 4.52 -9.54
CA ALA A 56 -3.53 4.44 -8.32
C ALA A 56 -3.62 5.78 -7.58
N ASN A 57 -4.45 5.82 -6.53
CA ASN A 57 -4.66 7.02 -5.73
C ASN A 57 -4.00 6.89 -4.36
N ASP A 58 -3.29 7.93 -3.91
CA ASP A 58 -2.84 8.01 -2.52
C ASP A 58 -2.63 9.47 -2.09
N GLN A 59 -2.94 9.81 -0.84
CA GLN A 59 -2.68 11.16 -0.33
C GLN A 59 -1.18 11.48 -0.19
N ILE A 60 -0.32 10.47 -0.09
CA ILE A 60 1.13 10.63 0.03
C ILE A 60 1.73 10.93 -1.35
N THR A 61 1.70 12.21 -1.70
CA THR A 61 2.20 12.76 -2.98
C THR A 61 3.61 12.30 -3.33
N TYR A 62 4.48 12.14 -2.33
CA TYR A 62 5.88 11.71 -2.53
C TYR A 62 6.00 10.29 -3.10
N LEU A 63 5.09 9.38 -2.74
CA LEU A 63 5.09 8.02 -3.27
C LEU A 63 4.57 7.99 -4.70
N ILE A 64 3.49 8.71 -4.96
CA ILE A 64 2.95 8.84 -6.31
C ILE A 64 3.96 9.50 -7.26
N GLY A 65 4.60 10.59 -6.85
CA GLY A 65 5.65 11.24 -7.63
C GLY A 65 6.89 10.34 -7.86
N LEU A 66 7.16 9.41 -6.94
CA LEU A 66 8.19 8.39 -7.15
C LEU A 66 7.77 7.36 -8.21
N TYR A 67 6.51 6.92 -8.19
CA TYR A 67 5.97 6.00 -9.20
C TYR A 67 5.86 6.64 -10.58
N GLU A 68 5.49 7.92 -10.66
CA GLU A 68 5.51 8.68 -11.91
C GLU A 68 6.92 8.81 -12.47
N PHE A 69 7.90 9.12 -11.62
CA PHE A 69 9.31 9.14 -11.99
C PHE A 69 9.78 7.78 -12.52
N PHE A 70 9.43 6.68 -11.84
CA PHE A 70 9.75 5.32 -12.29
C PHE A 70 9.08 4.96 -13.63
N ARG A 71 7.80 5.30 -13.80
CA ARG A 71 7.08 5.06 -15.06
C ARG A 71 7.70 5.86 -16.23
N GLY A 72 8.15 7.08 -15.98
CA GLY A 72 8.69 7.98 -17.01
C GLY A 72 10.18 7.82 -17.33
N THR A 73 10.92 6.98 -16.61
CA THR A 73 12.38 6.90 -16.71
C THR A 73 12.84 5.48 -17.06
N PRO A 74 13.71 5.28 -18.08
CA PRO A 74 14.28 3.97 -18.37
C PRO A 74 14.96 3.35 -17.14
N VAL A 75 14.77 2.04 -16.93
CA VAL A 75 15.23 1.37 -15.71
C VAL A 75 16.75 1.48 -15.54
N GLU A 76 17.52 1.42 -16.62
CA GLU A 76 18.97 1.58 -16.63
C GLU A 76 19.41 2.98 -16.18
N THR A 77 18.64 4.01 -16.55
CA THR A 77 18.86 5.39 -16.10
C THR A 77 18.59 5.51 -14.60
N ILE A 78 17.50 4.90 -14.10
CA ILE A 78 17.21 4.87 -12.65
C ILE A 78 18.35 4.20 -11.89
N LEU A 79 18.82 3.04 -12.36
CA LEU A 79 19.95 2.32 -11.76
C LEU A 79 21.25 3.14 -11.81
N GLY A 80 21.49 3.87 -12.90
CA GLY A 80 22.61 4.81 -13.02
C GLY A 80 22.56 5.91 -11.97
N LEU A 81 21.40 6.57 -11.83
CA LEU A 81 21.20 7.62 -10.84
C LEU A 81 21.35 7.08 -9.41
N ILE A 82 20.85 5.87 -9.09
CA ILE A 82 21.07 5.25 -7.78
C ILE A 82 22.55 5.11 -7.48
N ARG A 83 23.34 4.57 -8.43
CA ARG A 83 24.79 4.40 -8.26
C ARG A 83 25.51 5.73 -8.11
N GLU A 84 25.10 6.76 -8.87
CA GLU A 84 25.63 8.12 -8.77
C GLU A 84 25.40 8.69 -7.37
N ARG A 85 24.17 8.63 -6.85
CA ARG A 85 23.86 9.14 -5.50
C ARG A 85 24.55 8.35 -4.40
N ILE A 86 24.69 7.03 -4.55
CA ILE A 86 25.47 6.20 -3.62
C ILE A 86 26.94 6.64 -3.60
N ALA A 87 27.55 6.89 -4.76
CA ALA A 87 28.94 7.31 -4.86
C ALA A 87 29.14 8.74 -4.33
N GLU A 88 28.29 9.70 -4.73
CA GLU A 88 28.38 11.12 -4.37
C GLU A 88 28.34 11.37 -2.85
N TYR A 89 27.50 10.61 -2.13
CA TYR A 89 27.36 10.72 -0.67
C TYR A 89 28.09 9.61 0.09
N GLU A 90 28.89 8.80 -0.61
CA GLU A 90 29.65 7.67 -0.05
C GLU A 90 28.78 6.75 0.83
N LEU A 91 27.58 6.43 0.35
CA LEU A 91 26.57 5.72 1.12
C LEU A 91 26.99 4.26 1.39
N SER A 92 27.03 3.90 2.66
CA SER A 92 27.24 2.55 3.15
C SER A 92 26.33 2.29 4.34
N ASP A 93 26.28 1.07 4.84
CA ASP A 93 25.58 0.73 6.08
C ASP A 93 26.26 1.30 7.34
N GLN A 94 27.42 1.95 7.20
CA GLN A 94 28.15 2.62 8.28
C GLN A 94 28.13 4.15 8.21
N ASN A 95 28.05 4.73 7.01
CA ASN A 95 28.22 6.16 6.80
C ASN A 95 26.96 6.98 7.14
N THR A 96 26.84 7.31 8.43
CA THR A 96 25.74 8.15 8.94
C THR A 96 25.79 9.56 8.36
N GLU A 97 26.97 10.13 8.13
CA GLU A 97 27.12 11.51 7.66
C GLU A 97 26.65 11.65 6.21
N GLY A 98 27.04 10.73 5.34
CA GLY A 98 26.55 10.63 3.96
C GLY A 98 25.03 10.50 3.88
N TYR A 99 24.44 9.62 4.69
CA TYR A 99 22.98 9.49 4.78
C TYR A 99 22.30 10.80 5.21
N LEU A 100 22.82 11.47 6.25
CA LEU A 100 22.25 12.72 6.73
C LEU A 100 22.42 13.86 5.72
N ALA A 101 23.50 13.87 4.94
CA ALA A 101 23.72 14.82 3.87
C ALA A 101 22.71 14.62 2.72
N LEU A 102 22.52 13.39 2.24
CA LEU A 102 21.49 13.08 1.25
C LEU A 102 20.09 13.43 1.77
N ARG A 103 19.81 13.19 3.07
CA ARG A 103 18.52 13.54 3.68
C ARG A 103 18.25 15.04 3.66
N ARG A 104 19.27 15.85 3.95
CA ARG A 104 19.15 17.32 3.83
C ARG A 104 18.89 17.75 2.39
N GLU A 105 19.58 17.12 1.43
CA GLU A 105 19.39 17.44 0.01
C GLU A 105 17.98 17.07 -0.48
N TYR A 106 17.47 15.90 -0.10
CA TYR A 106 16.09 15.52 -0.42
C TYR A 106 15.09 16.50 0.19
N ASN A 107 15.23 16.84 1.48
CA ASN A 107 14.32 17.79 2.13
C ASN A 107 14.39 19.20 1.52
N ARG A 108 15.47 19.54 0.81
CA ARG A 108 15.63 20.81 0.08
C ARG A 108 15.06 20.74 -1.35
N THR A 109 15.20 19.62 -2.04
CA THR A 109 14.94 19.51 -3.49
C THR A 109 13.70 18.70 -3.86
N GLY A 110 13.25 17.79 -3.00
CA GLY A 110 12.17 16.85 -3.28
C GLY A 110 12.47 15.84 -4.39
N ARG A 111 13.75 15.62 -4.75
CA ARG A 111 14.11 14.76 -5.89
C ARG A 111 13.70 13.30 -5.63
N SER A 112 12.85 12.73 -6.50
CA SER A 112 12.29 11.38 -6.32
C SER A 112 13.35 10.28 -6.15
N ILE A 113 14.45 10.31 -6.92
CA ILE A 113 15.50 9.30 -6.78
C ILE A 113 16.15 9.32 -5.39
N ASP A 114 16.29 10.51 -4.78
CA ASP A 114 16.86 10.64 -3.44
C ASP A 114 15.93 10.04 -2.39
N LEU A 115 14.61 10.14 -2.55
CA LEU A 115 13.65 9.46 -1.69
C LEU A 115 13.85 7.94 -1.71
N PHE A 116 14.01 7.37 -2.90
CA PHE A 116 14.23 5.94 -3.05
C PHE A 116 15.55 5.50 -2.41
N VAL A 117 16.64 6.22 -2.72
CA VAL A 117 17.97 5.91 -2.16
C VAL A 117 17.95 6.06 -0.64
N LEU A 118 17.37 7.14 -0.09
CA LEU A 118 17.21 7.30 1.36
C LEU A 118 16.47 6.13 1.99
N THR A 119 15.38 5.69 1.38
CA THR A 119 14.60 4.55 1.86
C THR A 119 15.45 3.28 1.95
N CYS A 120 16.37 3.06 1.00
CA CYS A 120 17.27 1.89 1.04
C CYS A 120 18.21 1.88 2.26
N TYR A 121 18.60 3.05 2.77
CA TYR A 121 19.52 3.19 3.92
C TYR A 121 18.80 3.60 5.22
N SER A 122 17.49 3.75 5.19
CA SER A 122 16.65 4.15 6.33
C SER A 122 16.43 3.01 7.31
N PHE A 123 16.23 3.31 8.60
CA PHE A 123 15.89 2.31 9.62
C PHE A 123 14.69 1.47 9.19
N ASN A 124 14.90 0.15 9.06
CA ASN A 124 13.93 -0.82 8.56
C ASN A 124 13.35 -0.50 7.16
N HIS A 125 14.07 0.27 6.34
CA HIS A 125 13.63 0.74 5.03
C HIS A 125 12.29 1.51 5.03
N GLN A 126 11.92 2.11 6.17
CA GLN A 126 10.64 2.80 6.32
C GLN A 126 10.65 4.17 5.62
N ILE A 127 9.45 4.65 5.32
CA ILE A 127 9.20 6.00 4.81
C ILE A 127 8.34 6.74 5.82
N ARG A 128 8.73 7.96 6.19
CA ARG A 128 7.96 8.85 7.07
C ARG A 128 8.33 10.30 6.81
N PHE A 129 7.29 11.13 6.82
CA PHE A 129 7.39 12.58 6.75
C PHE A 129 6.86 13.19 8.05
N ASN A 130 7.37 14.35 8.44
CA ASN A 130 6.84 15.14 9.54
C ASN A 130 5.75 16.13 9.04
N GLN A 131 5.18 16.93 9.94
CA GLN A 131 4.19 17.96 9.59
C GLN A 131 4.73 19.08 8.68
N LYS A 132 6.06 19.24 8.57
CA LYS A 132 6.70 20.13 7.59
C LYS A 132 6.96 19.44 6.25
N HIS A 133 6.44 18.22 6.09
CA HIS A 133 6.66 17.31 4.98
C HIS A 133 8.13 16.95 4.70
N GLU A 134 8.99 17.05 5.71
CA GLU A 134 10.38 16.63 5.61
C GLU A 134 10.51 15.13 5.93
N PHE A 135 11.31 14.41 5.15
CA PHE A 135 11.69 13.04 5.44
C PHE A 135 12.50 12.99 6.73
N ASN A 136 12.08 12.14 7.67
CA ASN A 136 12.61 12.15 9.04
C ASN A 136 12.89 10.76 9.62
N ILE A 137 13.14 9.76 8.79
CA ILE A 137 13.57 8.44 9.28
C ILE A 137 15.06 8.48 9.69
N PRO A 138 15.44 7.86 10.82
CA PRO A 138 16.85 7.68 11.20
C PRO A 138 17.59 6.73 10.25
N PHE A 139 18.91 6.83 10.24
CA PHE A 139 19.78 5.92 9.49
C PHE A 139 19.67 4.48 10.01
N GLY A 140 19.57 3.51 9.10
CA GLY A 140 19.50 2.08 9.41
C GLY A 140 20.87 1.43 9.56
N ARG A 141 21.72 2.00 10.43
CA ARG A 141 23.12 1.58 10.61
C ARG A 141 23.27 0.06 10.82
N ASN A 142 24.23 -0.55 10.14
CA ASN A 142 24.52 -2.00 10.15
C ASN A 142 23.38 -2.92 9.67
N ARG A 143 22.29 -2.37 9.11
CA ARG A 143 21.08 -3.16 8.82
C ARG A 143 20.44 -2.88 7.47
N SER A 144 20.57 -1.66 6.97
CA SER A 144 19.86 -1.20 5.78
C SER A 144 20.83 -0.58 4.78
N ALA A 145 20.92 -1.20 3.61
CA ALA A 145 21.63 -0.70 2.46
C ALA A 145 20.95 -1.17 1.17
N TYR A 146 21.19 -0.44 0.09
CA TYR A 146 20.86 -0.91 -1.26
C TYR A 146 21.58 -2.23 -1.54
N ASN A 147 20.87 -3.20 -2.13
CA ASN A 147 21.39 -4.54 -2.35
C ASN A 147 20.71 -5.20 -3.56
N PRO A 148 21.25 -6.32 -4.09
CA PRO A 148 20.74 -6.96 -5.30
C PRO A 148 19.25 -7.38 -5.22
N SER A 149 18.72 -7.67 -4.03
CA SER A 149 17.29 -8.02 -3.89
C SER A 149 16.39 -6.80 -4.06
N ILE A 150 16.79 -5.64 -3.51
CA ILE A 150 16.08 -4.38 -3.73
C ILE A 150 16.14 -4.00 -5.21
N GLU A 151 17.31 -4.12 -5.84
CA GLU A 151 17.50 -3.85 -7.27
C GLU A 151 16.58 -4.72 -8.14
N ALA A 152 16.58 -6.04 -7.93
CA ALA A 152 15.72 -6.95 -8.70
C ALA A 152 14.22 -6.67 -8.50
N ASN A 153 13.78 -6.26 -7.30
CA ASN A 153 12.41 -5.84 -7.08
C ASN A 153 12.09 -4.52 -7.79
N LEU A 154 13.02 -3.55 -7.76
CA LEU A 154 12.88 -2.28 -8.47
C LEU A 154 12.72 -2.50 -9.96
N VAL A 155 13.60 -3.29 -10.58
CA VAL A 155 13.57 -3.56 -12.03
C VAL A 155 12.21 -4.12 -12.44
N ARG A 156 11.76 -5.21 -11.80
CA ARG A 156 10.46 -5.82 -12.12
C ARG A 156 9.28 -4.88 -11.89
N PHE A 157 9.34 -4.07 -10.83
CA PHE A 157 8.28 -3.13 -10.52
C PHE A 157 8.22 -2.00 -11.55
N VAL A 158 9.37 -1.44 -11.95
CA VAL A 158 9.48 -0.40 -12.98
C VAL A 158 9.01 -0.93 -14.34
N GLU A 159 9.44 -2.12 -14.75
CA GLU A 159 9.00 -2.76 -15.99
C GLU A 159 7.48 -2.93 -16.02
N ALA A 160 6.89 -3.43 -14.93
CA ALA A 160 5.44 -3.58 -14.83
C ALA A 160 4.70 -2.23 -14.82
N LEU A 161 5.25 -1.19 -14.17
CA LEU A 161 4.70 0.16 -14.20
C LEU A 161 4.66 0.73 -15.62
N GLN A 162 5.68 0.44 -16.42
CA GLN A 162 5.82 0.95 -17.79
C GLN A 162 4.95 0.20 -18.81
N GLN A 163 4.57 -1.04 -18.52
CA GLN A 163 3.75 -1.88 -19.40
C GLN A 163 2.23 -1.71 -19.20
N LYS A 164 1.80 -1.10 -18.09
CA LYS A 164 0.39 -0.99 -17.71
C LYS A 164 -0.14 0.44 -17.89
N ASP A 165 -1.41 0.58 -18.30
CA ASP A 165 -2.11 1.88 -18.25
C ASP A 165 -2.48 2.20 -16.80
N ILE A 166 -1.54 2.80 -16.08
CA ILE A 166 -1.72 3.25 -14.70
C ILE A 166 -1.87 4.77 -14.68
N ARG A 167 -2.98 5.23 -14.12
CA ARG A 167 -3.33 6.64 -13.94
C ARG A 167 -3.17 7.00 -12.47
N PHE A 168 -2.18 7.84 -12.19
CA PHE A 168 -1.86 8.27 -10.85
C PHE A 168 -2.70 9.47 -10.41
N SER A 169 -3.07 9.51 -9.13
CA SER A 169 -3.68 10.68 -8.51
C SER A 169 -3.28 10.81 -7.05
N THR A 170 -3.30 12.05 -6.55
CA THR A 170 -2.96 12.35 -5.15
C THR A 170 -4.12 13.02 -4.43
N ARG A 171 -5.30 12.39 -4.46
CA ARG A 171 -6.54 12.96 -3.91
C ARG A 171 -6.85 12.34 -2.55
N ASP A 172 -7.54 13.12 -1.70
CA ASP A 172 -8.32 12.53 -0.62
C ASP A 172 -9.35 11.56 -1.23
N PHE A 173 -9.61 10.45 -0.55
CA PHE A 173 -10.45 9.38 -1.09
C PHE A 173 -11.89 9.86 -1.40
N LEU A 174 -12.41 10.87 -0.67
CA LEU A 174 -13.71 11.49 -0.95
C LEU A 174 -13.68 12.44 -2.15
N SER A 175 -12.48 12.88 -2.55
CA SER A 175 -12.27 13.78 -3.69
C SER A 175 -11.79 13.04 -4.94
N PHE A 176 -11.67 11.71 -4.89
CA PHE A 176 -11.40 10.90 -6.07
C PHE A 176 -12.62 10.95 -7.00
N ASP A 177 -12.37 11.09 -8.30
CA ASP A 177 -13.44 11.16 -9.30
C ASP A 177 -13.94 9.76 -9.65
N PHE A 178 -15.00 9.31 -8.98
CA PHE A 178 -15.62 8.01 -9.24
C PHE A 178 -16.46 7.98 -10.53
N SER A 179 -16.70 9.13 -11.18
CA SER A 179 -17.45 9.16 -12.46
C SER A 179 -16.69 8.50 -13.61
N VAL A 180 -15.39 8.25 -13.44
CA VAL A 180 -14.56 7.48 -14.38
C VAL A 180 -14.95 6.00 -14.44
N LEU A 181 -15.67 5.49 -13.44
CA LEU A 181 -16.07 4.09 -13.33
C LEU A 181 -17.42 3.82 -13.99
N GLN A 182 -17.62 2.57 -14.37
CA GLN A 182 -18.88 2.04 -14.88
C GLN A 182 -19.37 0.89 -13.99
N PRO A 183 -20.67 0.58 -13.97
CA PRO A 183 -21.19 -0.60 -13.28
C PRO A 183 -20.37 -1.85 -13.65
N GLY A 184 -19.95 -2.59 -12.63
CA GLY A 184 -19.02 -3.73 -12.77
C GLY A 184 -17.54 -3.39 -12.64
N ASP A 185 -17.09 -2.13 -12.73
CA ASP A 185 -15.70 -1.81 -12.39
C ASP A 185 -15.41 -2.04 -10.89
N LEU A 186 -14.14 -2.18 -10.51
CA LEU A 186 -13.73 -2.57 -9.16
C LEU A 186 -12.95 -1.47 -8.44
N VAL A 187 -13.37 -1.16 -7.22
CA VAL A 187 -12.64 -0.30 -6.27
C VAL A 187 -12.08 -1.15 -5.13
N TYR A 188 -10.76 -1.15 -4.98
CA TYR A 188 -10.07 -1.73 -3.83
C TYR A 188 -9.68 -0.64 -2.83
N CYS A 189 -9.99 -0.91 -1.56
CA CYS A 189 -9.68 -0.03 -0.45
C CYS A 189 -8.83 -0.76 0.59
N ASP A 190 -7.66 -0.19 0.89
CA ASP A 190 -6.79 -0.60 1.99
C ASP A 190 -6.41 0.62 2.86
N PRO A 191 -7.38 1.18 3.61
CA PRO A 191 -7.16 2.39 4.38
C PRO A 191 -6.24 2.13 5.59
N PRO A 192 -5.77 3.19 6.27
CA PRO A 192 -5.23 3.03 7.62
C PRO A 192 -6.27 2.38 8.56
N TYR A 193 -5.87 1.41 9.38
CA TYR A 193 -6.82 0.68 10.25
C TYR A 193 -6.90 1.30 11.65
N LEU A 194 -8.09 1.74 12.08
CA LEU A 194 -8.33 2.39 13.39
C LEU A 194 -7.72 1.64 14.59
N ILE A 195 -7.92 0.32 14.64
CA ILE A 195 -7.48 -0.52 15.77
C ILE A 195 -6.06 -1.07 15.60
N SER A 196 -5.29 -0.57 14.62
CA SER A 196 -3.88 -0.91 14.46
C SER A 196 -2.99 0.24 14.93
N ASN A 197 -1.76 -0.06 15.36
CA ASN A 197 -0.73 0.96 15.57
C ASN A 197 -0.07 1.37 14.24
N GLY A 198 -0.91 1.54 13.21
CA GLY A 198 -0.54 2.03 11.90
C GLY A 198 0.06 3.41 12.06
N SER A 199 1.27 3.55 11.55
CA SER A 199 2.06 4.74 11.75
C SER A 199 1.37 5.97 11.09
N TYR A 200 0.51 5.74 10.10
CA TYR A 200 -0.32 6.73 9.38
C TYR A 200 -1.60 7.16 10.10
N ASN A 201 -1.93 6.57 11.25
CA ASN A 201 -3.20 6.83 11.94
C ASN A 201 -3.21 8.11 12.78
N ASP A 202 -2.05 8.69 13.07
CA ASP A 202 -1.92 9.68 14.15
C ASP A 202 -1.92 11.15 13.70
N GLY A 203 -2.05 11.42 12.39
CA GLY A 203 -2.08 12.80 11.87
C GLY A 203 -0.77 13.58 11.92
N ARG A 204 0.28 13.00 12.52
CA ARG A 204 1.53 13.71 12.80
C ARG A 204 2.47 13.77 11.58
N ARG A 205 1.96 13.43 10.40
CA ARG A 205 2.76 13.16 9.19
C ARG A 205 2.55 14.13 8.04
N GLY A 206 1.79 15.20 8.27
CA GLY A 206 1.46 16.20 7.25
C GLY A 206 0.35 15.76 6.29
N PHE A 207 -0.32 14.65 6.54
CA PHE A 207 -1.46 14.15 5.78
C PHE A 207 -2.66 14.00 6.70
N LYS A 208 -3.87 13.96 6.14
CA LYS A 208 -5.13 13.92 6.91
C LYS A 208 -5.16 12.70 7.84
N ASP A 209 -5.59 12.92 9.07
CA ASP A 209 -5.72 11.87 10.10
C ASP A 209 -6.74 10.82 9.68
N TRP A 210 -6.53 9.58 10.14
CA TRP A 210 -7.55 8.53 10.03
C TRP A 210 -8.25 8.35 11.38
N THR A 211 -9.42 8.96 11.53
CA THR A 211 -10.23 8.89 12.74
C THR A 211 -11.52 8.10 12.49
N PRO A 212 -12.34 7.82 13.52
CA PRO A 212 -13.66 7.24 13.32
C PRO A 212 -14.57 8.07 12.40
N LEU A 213 -14.25 9.34 12.12
CA LEU A 213 -14.96 10.12 11.10
C LEU A 213 -14.63 9.61 9.69
N GLU A 214 -13.34 9.55 9.33
CA GLU A 214 -12.89 9.09 8.01
C GLU A 214 -13.28 7.63 7.75
N ASP A 215 -13.20 6.78 8.78
CA ASP A 215 -13.64 5.38 8.69
C ASP A 215 -15.13 5.32 8.29
N ARG A 216 -16.00 6.05 8.98
CA ARG A 216 -17.43 6.14 8.65
C ARG A 216 -17.69 6.74 7.27
N GLN A 217 -16.90 7.75 6.87
CA GLN A 217 -17.00 8.35 5.54
C GLN A 217 -16.64 7.34 4.44
N LEU A 218 -15.59 6.54 4.64
CA LEU A 218 -15.25 5.46 3.71
C LEU A 218 -16.35 4.41 3.65
N LEU A 219 -16.89 3.98 4.79
CA LEU A 219 -17.99 3.02 4.83
C LEU A 219 -19.25 3.55 4.11
N GLY A 220 -19.57 4.84 4.25
CA GLY A 220 -20.65 5.50 3.53
C GLY A 220 -20.40 5.60 2.02
N LEU A 221 -19.16 5.89 1.61
CA LEU A 221 -18.75 5.89 0.21
C LEU A 221 -18.90 4.49 -0.42
N LEU A 222 -18.51 3.43 0.28
CA LEU A 222 -18.67 2.05 -0.21
C LEU A 222 -20.15 1.69 -0.39
N ASP A 223 -21.04 2.14 0.51
CA ASP A 223 -22.50 1.98 0.35
C ASP A 223 -23.04 2.74 -0.87
N GLU A 224 -22.46 3.90 -1.22
CA GLU A 224 -22.82 4.66 -2.43
C GLU A 224 -22.36 3.96 -3.72
N LEU A 225 -21.14 3.44 -3.73
CA LEU A 225 -20.60 2.66 -4.84
C LEU A 225 -21.44 1.40 -5.11
N ASP A 226 -21.85 0.71 -4.04
CA ASP A 226 -22.73 -0.45 -4.12
C ASP A 226 -24.08 -0.11 -4.79
N ARG A 227 -24.74 0.98 -4.36
CA ARG A 227 -25.98 1.45 -4.99
C ARG A 227 -25.80 1.82 -6.47
N GLY A 228 -24.59 2.25 -6.87
CA GLY A 228 -24.22 2.55 -8.24
C GLY A 228 -23.85 1.33 -9.09
N GLY A 229 -23.87 0.11 -8.53
CA GLY A 229 -23.45 -1.11 -9.21
C GLY A 229 -21.93 -1.22 -9.40
N ILE A 230 -21.15 -0.41 -8.69
CA ILE A 230 -19.69 -0.51 -8.65
C ILE A 230 -19.31 -1.59 -7.65
N ARG A 231 -18.39 -2.47 -8.04
CA ARG A 231 -17.88 -3.52 -7.15
C ARG A 231 -16.83 -2.92 -6.23
N PHE A 232 -16.82 -3.30 -4.97
CA PHE A 232 -15.77 -2.91 -4.04
C PHE A 232 -15.20 -4.09 -3.26
N ALA A 233 -13.95 -3.94 -2.85
CA ALA A 233 -13.27 -4.81 -1.91
C ALA A 233 -12.51 -3.99 -0.87
N LEU A 234 -12.84 -4.17 0.41
CA LEU A 234 -12.23 -3.47 1.54
C LEU A 234 -11.38 -4.44 2.36
N SER A 235 -10.06 -4.22 2.42
CA SER A 235 -9.20 -4.86 3.41
C SER A 235 -9.27 -4.10 4.73
N ASN A 236 -9.45 -4.83 5.84
CA ASN A 236 -9.43 -4.25 7.18
C ASN A 236 -9.22 -5.33 8.25
N VAL A 237 -9.26 -4.95 9.53
CA VAL A 237 -9.14 -5.85 10.68
C VAL A 237 -10.35 -5.72 11.61
N PHE A 238 -10.96 -6.85 11.96
CA PHE A 238 -12.04 -6.90 12.96
C PHE A 238 -11.49 -6.86 14.38
N VAL A 239 -10.38 -7.58 14.62
CA VAL A 239 -9.75 -7.68 15.94
C VAL A 239 -8.24 -7.53 15.76
N HIS A 240 -7.60 -6.74 16.62
CA HIS A 240 -6.14 -6.63 16.68
C HIS A 240 -5.70 -6.37 18.12
N LYS A 241 -4.86 -7.26 18.67
CA LYS A 241 -4.29 -7.13 20.03
C LYS A 241 -5.34 -6.82 21.11
N GLY A 242 -6.47 -7.52 21.06
CA GLY A 242 -7.57 -7.37 22.01
C GLY A 242 -8.52 -6.19 21.76
N MET A 243 -8.22 -5.31 20.79
CA MET A 243 -9.16 -4.28 20.33
C MET A 243 -10.06 -4.82 19.24
N THR A 244 -11.32 -4.40 19.23
CA THR A 244 -12.34 -4.83 18.26
C THR A 244 -12.94 -3.62 17.54
N ASN A 245 -13.03 -3.67 16.21
CA ASN A 245 -13.74 -2.67 15.42
C ASN A 245 -15.22 -3.07 15.27
N GLU A 246 -16.01 -2.80 16.30
CA GLU A 246 -17.43 -3.20 16.33
C GLU A 246 -18.28 -2.54 15.24
N GLU A 247 -17.95 -1.30 14.87
CA GLU A 247 -18.69 -0.56 13.84
C GLU A 247 -18.50 -1.20 12.48
N LEU A 248 -17.25 -1.52 12.12
CA LEU A 248 -16.94 -2.26 10.90
C LEU A 248 -17.62 -3.63 10.88
N ILE A 249 -17.60 -4.37 12.01
CA ILE A 249 -18.26 -5.68 12.11
C ILE A 249 -19.76 -5.54 11.83
N ARG A 250 -20.44 -4.59 12.48
CA ARG A 250 -21.88 -4.33 12.23
C ARG A 250 -22.14 -3.94 10.78
N TRP A 251 -21.35 -3.02 10.23
CA TRP A 251 -21.46 -2.58 8.84
C TRP A 251 -21.30 -3.74 7.85
N SER A 252 -20.34 -4.64 8.11
CA SER A 252 -19.99 -5.77 7.25
C SER A 252 -21.07 -6.84 7.11
N GLN A 253 -22.07 -6.88 8.00
CA GLN A 253 -23.17 -7.86 7.94
C GLN A 253 -24.06 -7.72 6.69
N ARG A 254 -23.96 -6.59 5.98
CA ARG A 254 -24.67 -6.33 4.73
C ARG A 254 -23.94 -6.87 3.50
N TYR A 255 -22.69 -7.30 3.66
CA TYR A 255 -21.76 -7.63 2.61
C TYR A 255 -21.13 -9.02 2.82
N HIS A 256 -20.36 -9.49 1.84
CA HIS A 256 -19.64 -10.74 1.94
C HIS A 256 -18.32 -10.52 2.68
N VAL A 257 -18.02 -11.38 3.65
CA VAL A 257 -16.78 -11.29 4.46
C VAL A 257 -15.93 -12.53 4.23
N LEU A 258 -14.69 -12.31 3.80
CA LEU A 258 -13.65 -13.34 3.68
C LEU A 258 -12.58 -13.10 4.74
N HIS A 259 -12.34 -14.10 5.60
CA HIS A 259 -11.22 -14.07 6.54
C HIS A 259 -9.91 -14.47 5.85
N LEU A 260 -8.91 -13.59 5.88
CA LEU A 260 -7.67 -13.76 5.11
C LEU A 260 -6.62 -14.62 5.81
N GLU A 261 -6.69 -14.76 7.14
CA GLU A 261 -5.82 -15.65 7.92
C GLU A 261 -6.58 -16.88 8.44
N GLN A 262 -6.06 -18.09 8.13
CA GLN A 262 -6.74 -19.38 8.31
C GLN A 262 -6.26 -20.21 9.51
N ASN A 263 -5.84 -19.59 10.63
CA ASN A 263 -5.60 -20.37 11.86
C ASN A 263 -6.90 -20.79 12.60
N TYR A 264 -8.05 -20.81 11.90
CA TYR A 264 -9.36 -21.10 12.49
C TYR A 264 -9.87 -22.52 12.24
N ALA A 265 -9.17 -23.35 11.45
CA ALA A 265 -9.63 -24.71 11.13
C ALA A 265 -9.67 -25.67 12.33
N ASN A 266 -9.06 -25.34 13.48
CA ASN A 266 -9.02 -26.19 14.67
C ASN A 266 -9.49 -25.52 15.98
N CYS A 267 -10.13 -24.35 15.91
CA CYS A 267 -10.61 -23.69 17.12
C CYS A 267 -12.10 -23.98 17.33
N SER A 268 -12.38 -24.97 18.19
CA SER A 268 -13.68 -25.14 18.82
C SER A 268 -14.17 -23.81 19.40
N TYR A 269 -15.48 -23.57 19.35
CA TYR A 269 -16.16 -22.36 19.85
C TYR A 269 -15.85 -21.99 21.33
N HIS A 270 -15.05 -22.77 22.04
CA HIS A 270 -14.75 -22.65 23.48
C HIS A 270 -13.30 -22.29 23.84
N ALA A 271 -12.40 -21.95 22.91
CA ALA A 271 -11.05 -21.52 23.26
C ALA A 271 -11.05 -20.09 23.85
N LYS A 272 -10.82 -20.00 25.17
CA LYS A 272 -10.82 -18.79 26.03
C LYS A 272 -9.59 -17.87 25.90
N ASP A 273 -8.74 -18.06 24.89
CA ASP A 273 -7.55 -17.21 24.70
C ASP A 273 -7.57 -16.53 23.32
N ARG A 274 -8.28 -15.41 23.23
CA ARG A 274 -8.43 -14.58 22.01
C ARG A 274 -7.64 -13.27 22.10
N SER A 275 -6.76 -13.12 23.08
CA SER A 275 -6.19 -11.82 23.47
C SER A 275 -5.09 -11.29 22.53
N GLY A 276 -4.57 -12.10 21.59
CA GLY A 276 -3.42 -11.73 20.73
C GLY A 276 -3.61 -11.81 19.21
N ASN A 277 -4.65 -12.47 18.69
CA ASN A 277 -4.74 -12.75 17.26
C ASN A 277 -5.36 -11.60 16.46
N THR A 278 -4.74 -11.28 15.33
CA THR A 278 -5.30 -10.32 14.35
C THR A 278 -6.31 -11.04 13.47
N GLN A 279 -7.49 -10.47 13.31
CA GLN A 279 -8.52 -10.97 12.41
C GLN A 279 -8.59 -10.07 11.19
N GLU A 280 -7.76 -10.36 10.20
CA GLU A 280 -7.74 -9.64 8.93
C GLU A 280 -8.82 -10.19 7.99
N VAL A 281 -9.56 -9.29 7.37
CA VAL A 281 -10.73 -9.59 6.53
C VAL A 281 -10.68 -8.81 5.22
N LEU A 282 -11.32 -9.39 4.21
CA LEU A 282 -11.69 -8.73 2.96
C LEU A 282 -13.22 -8.70 2.89
N ILE A 283 -13.80 -7.51 2.79
CA ILE A 283 -15.25 -7.31 2.72
C ILE A 283 -15.61 -6.86 1.31
N THR A 284 -16.57 -7.53 0.67
CA THR A 284 -16.94 -7.30 -0.74
C THR A 284 -18.46 -7.20 -0.91
N ASN A 285 -18.93 -6.36 -1.84
CA ASN A 285 -20.35 -6.32 -2.22
C ASN A 285 -20.74 -7.32 -3.32
N TYR A 286 -19.78 -8.10 -3.79
CA TYR A 286 -19.98 -9.20 -4.71
C TYR A 286 -19.53 -10.50 -4.05
N LEU A 287 -20.03 -11.62 -4.54
CA LEU A 287 -19.57 -12.93 -4.09
C LEU A 287 -18.16 -13.20 -4.67
N PRO A 288 -17.12 -13.39 -3.84
CA PRO A 288 -15.79 -13.69 -4.35
C PRO A 288 -15.81 -14.98 -5.18
N PRO A 289 -15.06 -15.07 -6.29
CA PRO A 289 -14.97 -16.29 -7.07
C PRO A 289 -14.48 -17.45 -6.20
N LEU A 290 -15.09 -18.63 -6.35
CA LEU A 290 -14.57 -19.82 -5.69
C LEU A 290 -13.17 -20.11 -6.25
N SER A 291 -12.19 -20.29 -5.37
CA SER A 291 -10.84 -20.67 -5.77
C SER A 291 -10.87 -22.06 -6.43
N GLY A 292 -11.00 -22.10 -7.76
CA GLY A 292 -11.15 -23.35 -8.52
C GLY A 292 -11.73 -23.24 -9.94
N GLU A 293 -12.22 -22.06 -10.37
CA GLU A 293 -12.68 -21.81 -11.76
C GLU A 293 -11.72 -20.95 -12.59
#